data_AF-A0A5C4TD36-F1
#
_entry.id   AF-A0A5C4TD36-F1
#
_cell.length_a   1.000
_cell.length_b   1.000
_cell.length_c   1.000
_cell.angle_alpha   90.00
_cell.angle_beta   90.00
_cell.angle_gamma   90.00
#
_symmetry.space_group_name_H-M   'P 1'
#
loop_
_entity.id
_entity.type
_entity.pdbx_description
1 polymer ?
#
loop_
_entity_poly.entity_id
_entity_poly.type
_entity_poly.pdbx_seq_one_letter_code
_entity_poly.pdbx_strand_id
1 'polypeptide(L)'
;MVRPTRDLLTERIRLLLDELRSQIREGQLQAGDYLPSEVELGKAFQLSKESVRRALDELVEEGLVRKIRRVGNQVTANGGRSIGPEHATGGMSAVASVRDDGGVTSEHLNGSGASVGGGGITIRLAHYPKMEEETMLSSLVADFEREYPGIRVRLLPASFPYEYAEHGLADAFTISAWDALKLKDRDPLLGLMGPPPFGETIHPVLGKPFRDRAGRTAAAPFVFSPVMLCYNRDHLQACGIEEPNDGWTWYTLLKNARLLARRLDVWGFAVHIQSLNRWPVFLLQNGFRFRPADDTRASEDPALWESLRVARDLIHQQRRSQPLLTENDADIERWFKEGKASMIMTTYYGMNRLRDAEIRYGVAALPSLRTSDTLLLVTGLAVNRNTPHPEAAGELIRYLCGEKAQSRIRRQTVTLPIHPRALALRNGLLGNRPEGEGAFADCWPRCRLYDDLNLGAGVLEAIREELKGYWSRLEDEAEASERLEPLFGPYS
;
A
#
# COMPACT_ATOMS: atom_id res chain seq x y z
N MET A 1 8.79 31.31 4.47
CA MET A 1 9.80 30.46 5.14
C MET A 1 11.01 31.31 5.48
N VAL A 2 11.33 31.46 6.77
CA VAL A 2 12.58 32.06 7.23
C VAL A 2 13.71 31.11 6.88
N ARG A 3 14.75 31.58 6.17
CA ARG A 3 15.95 30.77 5.88
C ARG A 3 16.59 30.36 7.21
N PRO A 4 16.87 29.07 7.44
CA PRO A 4 17.55 28.64 8.66
C PRO A 4 18.89 29.36 8.78
N THR A 5 19.25 29.76 10.00
CA THR A 5 20.57 30.30 10.33
C THR A 5 21.66 29.32 9.88
N ARG A 6 22.77 29.84 9.37
CA ARG A 6 23.87 29.04 8.79
C ARG A 6 24.34 27.92 9.73
N ASP A 7 24.32 28.17 11.04
CA ASP A 7 24.75 27.23 12.07
C ASP A 7 23.80 26.02 12.20
N LEU A 8 22.48 26.23 12.12
CA LEU A 8 21.47 25.18 12.21
C LEU A 8 21.52 24.24 10.99
N LEU A 9 21.82 24.78 9.81
CA LEU A 9 21.98 23.97 8.59
C LEU A 9 23.21 23.06 8.70
N THR A 10 24.33 23.60 9.17
CA THR A 10 25.57 22.83 9.38
C THR A 10 25.37 21.71 10.41
N GLU A 11 24.65 21.98 11.50
CA GLU A 11 24.34 20.99 12.52
C GLU A 11 23.50 19.83 11.96
N ARG A 12 22.47 20.12 11.16
CA ARG A 12 21.61 19.11 10.53
C ARG A 12 22.34 18.24 9.51
N ILE A 13 23.23 18.84 8.72
CA ILE A 13 24.08 18.10 7.79
C ILE A 13 24.99 17.14 8.55
N ARG A 14 25.58 17.60 9.67
CA ARG A 14 26.42 16.76 10.52
C ARG A 14 25.65 15.58 11.12
N LEU A 15 24.44 15.81 11.64
CA LEU A 15 23.59 14.75 12.18
C LEU A 15 23.24 13.68 11.14
N LEU A 16 22.91 14.08 9.90
CA LEU A 16 22.67 13.16 8.79
C LEU A 16 23.89 12.27 8.51
N LEU A 17 25.07 12.87 8.42
CA LEU A 17 26.31 12.15 8.13
C LEU A 17 26.68 11.19 9.27
N ASP A 18 26.61 11.65 10.51
CA ASP A 18 26.99 10.86 11.68
C ASP A 18 26.06 9.64 11.86
N GLU A 19 24.75 9.82 11.63
CA GLU A 19 23.77 8.73 11.67
C GLU A 19 24.07 7.67 10.59
N LEU A 20 24.24 8.08 9.33
CA LEU A 20 24.52 7.16 8.23
C LEU A 20 25.86 6.43 8.43
N ARG A 21 26.90 7.12 8.90
CA ARG A 21 28.17 6.49 9.28
C ARG A 21 28.00 5.50 10.43
N SER A 22 27.15 5.78 11.42
CA SER A 22 26.88 4.86 12.52
C SER A 22 26.17 3.60 12.04
N GLN A 23 25.10 3.74 11.26
CA GLN A 23 24.33 2.61 10.72
C GLN A 23 25.19 1.70 9.84
N ILE A 24 26.10 2.27 9.05
CA ILE A 24 27.06 1.51 8.24
C ILE A 24 28.09 0.78 9.13
N ARG A 25 28.68 1.48 10.13
CA ARG A 25 29.67 0.88 11.04
C ARG A 25 29.09 -0.20 11.96
N GLU A 26 27.87 -0.01 12.41
CA GLU A 26 27.13 -0.94 13.28
C GLU A 26 26.54 -2.12 12.48
N GLY A 27 26.67 -2.12 11.15
CA GLY A 27 26.20 -3.19 10.27
C GLY A 27 24.69 -3.22 10.06
N GLN A 28 23.97 -2.16 10.45
CA GLN A 28 22.55 -1.98 10.14
C GLN A 28 22.34 -1.72 8.64
N LEU A 29 23.31 -1.09 7.99
CA LEU A 29 23.40 -0.94 6.53
C LEU A 29 24.64 -1.69 6.03
N GLN A 30 24.42 -2.78 5.30
CA GLN A 30 25.46 -3.69 4.81
C GLN A 30 25.91 -3.30 3.41
N ALA A 31 27.09 -3.78 3.00
CA ALA A 31 27.58 -3.60 1.64
C ALA A 31 26.57 -4.13 0.61
N GLY A 32 26.12 -3.26 -0.31
CA GLY A 32 25.06 -3.55 -1.26
C GLY A 32 23.68 -3.01 -0.86
N ASP A 33 23.49 -2.56 0.38
CA ASP A 33 22.25 -1.91 0.80
C ASP A 33 22.15 -0.50 0.24
N TYR A 34 20.91 -0.06 -0.01
CA TYR A 34 20.65 1.29 -0.50
C TYR A 34 20.29 2.21 0.66
N LEU A 35 20.80 3.43 0.60
CA LEU A 35 20.37 4.49 1.49
C LEU A 35 18.94 4.94 1.13
N PRO A 36 18.17 5.46 2.11
CA PRO A 36 16.92 6.16 1.82
C PRO A 36 17.11 7.26 0.78
N SER A 37 16.05 7.57 0.04
CA SER A 37 16.12 8.55 -1.05
C SER A 37 16.46 9.96 -0.55
N GLU A 38 17.00 10.82 -1.43
CA GLU A 38 17.29 12.23 -1.10
C GLU A 38 16.06 12.97 -0.53
N VAL A 39 14.85 12.53 -0.93
CA VAL A 39 13.58 13.10 -0.47
C VAL A 39 13.27 12.64 0.97
N GLU A 40 13.48 11.37 1.27
CA GLU A 40 13.24 10.80 2.61
C GLU A 40 14.23 11.36 3.62
N LEU A 41 15.52 11.38 3.27
CA LEU A 41 16.56 12.00 4.10
C LEU A 41 16.32 13.50 4.28
N GLY A 42 15.86 14.20 3.24
CA GLY A 42 15.50 15.61 3.32
C GLY A 42 14.35 15.88 4.30
N LYS A 43 13.34 15.00 4.32
CA LYS A 43 12.23 15.08 5.29
C LYS A 43 12.71 14.75 6.71
N ALA A 44 13.45 13.66 6.88
CA ALA A 44 13.91 13.18 8.19
C ALA A 44 14.80 14.20 8.91
N PHE A 45 15.73 14.83 8.19
CA PHE A 45 16.71 15.77 8.76
C PHE A 45 16.35 17.24 8.51
N GLN A 46 15.17 17.51 7.94
CA GLN A 46 14.71 18.86 7.58
C GLN A 46 15.74 19.63 6.73
N LEU A 47 16.24 18.96 5.70
CA LEU A 47 17.24 19.44 4.76
C LEU A 47 16.63 19.56 3.35
N SER A 48 17.13 20.52 2.57
CA SER A 48 16.80 20.58 1.14
C SER A 48 17.43 19.40 0.40
N LYS A 49 16.85 18.97 -0.74
CA LYS A 49 17.43 17.90 -1.57
C LYS A 49 18.89 18.19 -1.95
N GLU A 50 19.22 19.45 -2.21
CA GLU A 50 20.58 19.87 -2.54
C GLU A 50 21.55 19.70 -1.36
N SER A 51 21.11 20.02 -0.14
CA SER A 51 21.91 19.85 1.08
C SER A 51 22.16 18.38 1.39
N VAL A 52 21.13 17.53 1.21
CA VAL A 52 21.26 16.08 1.35
C VAL A 52 22.22 15.53 0.31
N ARG A 53 22.09 15.92 -0.96
CA ARG A 53 22.97 15.47 -2.03
C ARG A 53 24.43 15.79 -1.73
N ARG A 54 24.71 17.01 -1.29
CA ARG A 54 26.06 17.42 -0.87
C ARG A 54 26.59 16.58 0.28
N ALA A 55 25.78 16.29 1.29
CA ALA A 55 26.17 15.41 2.39
C ALA A 55 26.45 13.97 1.87
N LEU A 56 25.62 13.44 0.98
CA LEU A 56 25.84 12.10 0.42
C LEU A 56 27.07 12.05 -0.48
N ASP A 57 27.41 13.13 -1.18
CA ASP A 57 28.64 13.20 -1.96
C ASP A 57 29.89 13.12 -1.03
N GLU A 58 29.83 13.60 0.22
CA GLU A 58 30.91 13.39 1.21
C GLU A 58 31.08 11.90 1.57
N LEU A 59 29.98 11.16 1.75
CA LEU A 59 30.05 9.70 2.01
C LEU A 59 30.54 8.92 0.77
N VAL A 60 30.34 9.47 -0.44
CA VAL A 60 30.90 8.92 -1.68
C VAL A 60 32.41 9.15 -1.74
N GLU A 61 32.87 10.34 -1.37
CA GLU A 61 34.31 10.66 -1.27
C GLU A 61 35.02 9.80 -0.22
N GLU A 62 34.37 9.53 0.91
CA GLU A 62 34.84 8.59 1.94
C GLU A 62 34.82 7.12 1.48
N GLY A 63 34.21 6.84 0.32
CA GLY A 63 34.08 5.51 -0.23
C GLY A 63 33.12 4.61 0.54
N LEU A 64 32.32 5.14 1.47
CA LEU A 64 31.33 4.38 2.24
C LEU A 64 30.10 4.04 1.40
N VAL A 65 29.76 4.90 0.45
CA VAL A 65 28.66 4.69 -0.50
C VAL A 65 29.09 4.97 -1.94
N ARG A 66 28.36 4.42 -2.91
CA ARG A 66 28.54 4.71 -4.34
C ARG A 66 27.24 5.21 -4.94
N LYS A 67 27.35 6.18 -5.84
CA LYS A 67 26.22 6.78 -6.54
C LYS A 67 25.83 5.93 -7.74
N ILE A 68 24.59 5.44 -7.77
CA ILE A 68 24.02 4.71 -8.90
C ILE A 68 23.01 5.63 -9.59
N ARG A 69 23.32 5.99 -10.84
CA ARG A 69 22.52 6.93 -11.63
C ARG A 69 21.06 6.48 -11.69
N ARG A 70 20.12 7.36 -11.28
CA ARG A 70 18.66 7.15 -11.23
C ARG A 70 18.14 6.15 -10.19
N VAL A 71 19.00 5.58 -9.34
CA VAL A 71 18.59 4.61 -8.31
C VAL A 71 18.81 5.17 -6.90
N GLY A 72 19.94 5.83 -6.66
CA GLY A 72 20.27 6.38 -5.34
C GLY A 72 21.71 6.07 -4.93
N ASN A 73 21.98 6.06 -3.63
CA ASN A 73 23.30 5.77 -3.07
C ASN A 73 23.29 4.38 -2.43
N GLN A 74 24.30 3.57 -2.73
CA GLN A 74 24.44 2.19 -2.24
C GLN A 74 25.71 2.04 -1.40
N VAL A 75 25.63 1.39 -0.25
CA VAL A 75 26.77 1.12 0.63
C VAL A 75 27.80 0.24 -0.09
N THR A 76 29.07 0.62 -0.04
CA THR A 76 30.16 -0.12 -0.69
C THR A 76 30.70 -1.24 0.22
N ALA A 77 31.51 -2.14 -0.34
CA ALA A 77 32.23 -3.15 0.42
C ALA A 77 33.23 -2.57 1.44
N ASN A 78 33.65 -1.30 1.29
CA ASN A 78 34.51 -0.63 2.25
C ASN A 78 33.73 -0.09 3.46
N GLY A 79 32.41 0.13 3.35
CA GLY A 79 31.58 0.59 4.45
C GLY A 79 31.46 -0.42 5.59
N GLY A 80 31.53 -1.73 5.29
CA GLY A 80 31.41 -2.80 6.28
C GLY A 80 32.72 -3.20 6.97
N ARG A 81 33.85 -2.56 6.67
CA ARG A 81 35.14 -2.86 7.33
C ARG A 81 35.43 -1.80 8.39
N SER A 82 35.62 -2.26 9.63
CA SER A 82 36.01 -1.43 10.78
C SER A 82 37.27 -0.59 10.45
N ILE A 83 37.11 0.73 10.31
CA ILE A 83 38.22 1.67 10.34
C ILE A 83 38.43 2.07 11.80
N GLY A 84 39.39 1.43 12.48
CA GLY A 84 40.00 1.93 13.71
C GLY A 84 41.06 2.99 13.39
N PRO A 85 41.42 3.87 14.34
CA PRO A 85 42.22 5.03 14.02
C PRO A 85 43.73 4.71 13.97
N GLU A 86 44.40 5.48 13.12
CA GLU A 86 45.82 5.88 13.12
C GLU A 86 46.83 5.18 12.20
N HIS A 87 47.55 6.07 11.52
CA HIS A 87 48.76 5.90 10.72
C HIS A 87 49.91 5.25 11.51
N ALA A 88 50.68 4.36 10.87
CA ALA A 88 52.12 4.57 10.61
C ALA A 88 52.82 3.31 10.06
N THR A 89 53.68 3.55 9.06
CA THR A 89 54.92 2.83 8.71
C THR A 89 54.86 1.43 8.07
N GLY A 90 55.43 1.35 6.85
CA GLY A 90 56.40 0.29 6.53
C GLY A 90 56.04 -0.73 5.45
N GLY A 91 56.37 -0.42 4.18
CA GLY A 91 57.31 -1.22 3.37
C GLY A 91 56.92 -2.61 2.82
N MET A 92 57.11 -2.73 1.50
CA MET A 92 57.51 -3.93 0.71
C MET A 92 56.43 -5.01 0.49
N SER A 93 55.92 -5.23 -0.73
CA SER A 93 56.53 -5.85 -1.94
C SER A 93 56.68 -7.38 -1.87
N ALA A 94 55.94 -8.08 -2.76
CA ALA A 94 56.21 -9.37 -3.46
C ALA A 94 54.83 -9.96 -3.83
N VAL A 95 54.36 -10.13 -5.07
CA VAL A 95 54.89 -10.79 -6.28
C VAL A 95 55.41 -12.21 -6.05
N ALA A 96 54.59 -13.19 -6.42
CA ALA A 96 54.96 -14.51 -6.95
C ALA A 96 53.70 -15.15 -7.55
N SER A 97 53.46 -15.04 -8.85
CA SER A 97 54.02 -15.85 -9.95
C SER A 97 53.26 -17.15 -10.19
N VAL A 98 52.52 -17.11 -11.29
CA VAL A 98 52.08 -18.21 -12.13
C VAL A 98 53.19 -19.24 -12.34
N ARG A 99 52.82 -20.53 -12.30
CA ARG A 99 53.43 -21.55 -13.16
C ARG A 99 52.32 -22.41 -13.77
N ASP A 100 52.25 -22.26 -15.08
CA ASP A 100 51.64 -23.11 -16.07
C ASP A 100 52.65 -24.22 -16.39
N ASP A 101 52.18 -25.44 -16.65
CA ASP A 101 52.89 -26.38 -17.52
C ASP A 101 51.88 -27.41 -18.05
N GLY A 102 51.77 -27.43 -19.37
CA GLY A 102 50.74 -28.14 -20.13
C GLY A 102 51.01 -29.64 -20.34
N GLY A 103 50.09 -30.29 -21.06
CA GLY A 103 50.27 -31.69 -21.45
C GLY A 103 49.04 -32.34 -22.07
N VAL A 104 48.89 -32.19 -23.38
CA VAL A 104 47.88 -32.71 -24.32
C VAL A 104 47.61 -34.23 -24.21
N THR A 105 46.36 -34.66 -24.40
CA THR A 105 45.92 -35.68 -25.40
C THR A 105 44.41 -35.92 -25.38
N SER A 106 43.87 -36.11 -26.58
CA SER A 106 42.48 -36.41 -26.94
C SER A 106 42.14 -37.90 -26.82
N GLU A 107 40.93 -38.25 -26.39
CA GLU A 107 40.11 -39.31 -27.00
C GLU A 107 38.69 -39.38 -26.42
N HIS A 108 37.72 -39.66 -27.28
CA HIS A 108 36.31 -39.90 -26.97
C HIS A 108 36.10 -41.23 -26.24
N LEU A 109 35.15 -41.30 -25.30
CA LEU A 109 34.04 -42.28 -25.25
C LEU A 109 33.22 -42.16 -23.93
N ASN A 110 31.89 -42.14 -24.11
CA ASN A 110 30.77 -42.49 -23.23
C ASN A 110 30.98 -42.70 -21.71
N GLY A 111 30.08 -42.10 -20.93
CA GLY A 111 29.60 -42.71 -19.67
C GLY A 111 29.25 -41.73 -18.57
N SER A 112 27.94 -41.54 -18.35
CA SER A 112 27.27 -41.37 -17.06
C SER A 112 27.99 -40.60 -15.93
N GLY A 113 27.43 -39.46 -15.56
CA GLY A 113 27.67 -38.86 -14.24
C GLY A 113 27.75 -37.34 -14.26
N ALA A 114 26.75 -36.65 -14.83
CA ALA A 114 26.58 -35.24 -14.54
C ALA A 114 26.14 -35.11 -13.07
N SER A 115 27.10 -34.85 -12.21
CA SER A 115 26.89 -34.44 -10.83
C SER A 115 25.94 -33.24 -10.79
N VAL A 116 24.74 -33.47 -10.27
CA VAL A 116 23.76 -32.44 -9.93
C VAL A 116 24.35 -31.58 -8.82
N GLY A 117 24.88 -30.41 -9.19
CA GLY A 117 25.16 -29.32 -8.25
C GLY A 117 23.85 -28.64 -7.88
N GLY A 118 23.32 -28.94 -6.68
CA GLY A 118 22.08 -28.37 -6.16
C GLY A 118 22.19 -26.87 -5.87
N GLY A 119 21.78 -26.02 -6.81
CA GLY A 119 21.54 -24.60 -6.58
C GLY A 119 20.04 -24.33 -6.54
N GLY A 120 19.49 -24.02 -5.36
CA GLY A 120 18.07 -23.67 -5.22
C GLY A 120 17.72 -22.35 -5.93
N ILE A 121 16.52 -22.27 -6.50
CA ILE A 121 16.02 -21.05 -7.16
C ILE A 121 15.61 -20.05 -6.07
N THR A 122 15.97 -18.77 -6.22
CA THR A 122 15.48 -17.71 -5.32
C THR A 122 14.56 -16.77 -6.08
N ILE A 123 13.30 -16.68 -5.64
CA ILE A 123 12.29 -15.75 -6.15
C ILE A 123 12.28 -14.49 -5.28
N ARG A 124 12.42 -13.32 -5.90
CA ARG A 124 12.32 -12.02 -5.23
C ARG A 124 10.89 -11.51 -5.34
N LEU A 125 10.18 -11.45 -4.21
CA LEU A 125 8.81 -10.94 -4.13
C LEU A 125 8.81 -9.53 -3.55
N ALA A 126 8.62 -8.52 -4.41
CA ALA A 126 8.41 -7.16 -3.94
C ALA A 126 6.97 -6.99 -3.42
N HIS A 127 6.79 -6.43 -2.23
CA HIS A 127 5.46 -6.32 -1.63
C HIS A 127 5.26 -5.04 -0.83
N TYR A 128 4.02 -4.57 -0.74
CA TYR A 128 3.71 -3.48 0.20
C TYR A 128 4.01 -3.93 1.63
N PRO A 129 4.64 -3.11 2.48
CA PRO A 129 4.94 -3.47 3.86
C PRO A 129 3.71 -3.96 4.65
N LYS A 130 2.54 -3.35 4.39
CA LYS A 130 1.25 -3.71 5.01
C LYS A 130 0.78 -5.15 4.72
N MET A 131 1.35 -5.84 3.74
CA MET A 131 1.02 -7.25 3.48
C MET A 131 1.33 -8.17 4.66
N GLU A 132 2.29 -7.80 5.49
CA GLU A 132 2.56 -8.58 6.70
C GLU A 132 1.38 -8.51 7.68
N GLU A 133 0.88 -7.31 7.97
CA GLU A 133 -0.30 -7.10 8.83
C GLU A 133 -1.57 -7.69 8.21
N GLU A 134 -1.77 -7.50 6.90
CA GLU A 134 -3.00 -7.87 6.20
C GLU A 134 -3.09 -9.38 5.94
N THR A 135 -1.96 -10.09 5.77
CA THR A 135 -1.97 -11.48 5.28
C THR A 135 -1.05 -12.44 6.03
N MET A 136 -0.18 -11.95 6.92
CA MET A 136 0.91 -12.74 7.53
C MET A 136 1.83 -13.32 6.44
N LEU A 137 2.23 -12.48 5.47
CA LEU A 137 2.93 -12.89 4.25
C LEU A 137 4.19 -13.71 4.54
N SER A 138 4.99 -13.30 5.52
CA SER A 138 6.20 -14.03 5.95
C SER A 138 5.91 -15.48 6.32
N SER A 139 4.81 -15.70 7.05
CA SER A 139 4.33 -17.01 7.48
C SER A 139 3.82 -17.87 6.34
N LEU A 140 3.13 -17.26 5.36
CA LEU A 140 2.68 -17.95 4.14
C LEU A 140 3.87 -18.39 3.29
N VAL A 141 4.87 -17.52 3.15
CA VAL A 141 6.13 -17.82 2.46
C VAL A 141 6.88 -18.95 3.16
N ALA A 142 6.97 -18.94 4.48
CA ALA A 142 7.62 -20.02 5.23
C ALA A 142 6.90 -21.36 5.06
N ASP A 143 5.57 -21.38 4.90
CA ASP A 143 4.85 -22.60 4.52
C ASP A 143 5.18 -23.06 3.11
N PHE A 144 5.23 -22.11 2.16
CA PHE A 144 5.58 -22.40 0.77
C PHE A 144 6.96 -23.02 0.66
N GLU A 145 7.99 -22.42 1.27
CA GLU A 145 9.37 -22.95 1.21
C GLU A 145 9.50 -24.35 1.83
N ARG A 146 8.63 -24.71 2.79
CA ARG A 146 8.57 -26.07 3.35
C ARG A 146 7.97 -27.08 2.37
N GLU A 147 7.01 -26.66 1.57
CA GLU A 147 6.34 -27.52 0.57
C GLU A 147 7.12 -27.59 -0.75
N TYR A 148 7.90 -26.55 -1.06
CA TYR A 148 8.70 -26.41 -2.27
C TYR A 148 10.18 -26.17 -1.92
N PRO A 149 10.91 -27.20 -1.42
CA PRO A 149 12.27 -27.03 -0.88
C PRO A 149 13.31 -26.58 -1.93
N GLY A 150 13.01 -26.68 -3.22
CA GLY A 150 13.85 -26.18 -4.32
C GLY A 150 13.69 -24.68 -4.62
N ILE A 151 12.72 -24.00 -3.99
CA ILE A 151 12.42 -22.59 -4.20
C ILE A 151 12.52 -21.84 -2.87
N ARG A 152 13.39 -20.84 -2.83
CA ARG A 152 13.49 -19.87 -1.74
C ARG A 152 12.81 -18.57 -2.16
N VAL A 153 12.23 -17.84 -1.22
CA VAL A 153 11.56 -16.57 -1.49
C VAL A 153 12.19 -15.47 -0.65
N ARG A 154 12.73 -14.46 -1.33
CA ARG A 154 13.23 -13.24 -0.70
C ARG A 154 12.13 -12.17 -0.77
N LEU A 155 11.59 -11.80 0.38
CA LEU A 155 10.65 -10.68 0.51
C LEU A 155 11.39 -9.35 0.41
N LEU A 156 10.88 -8.45 -0.44
CA LEU A 156 11.40 -7.09 -0.64
C LEU A 156 10.28 -6.08 -0.29
N PRO A 157 10.22 -5.56 0.94
CA PRO A 157 9.22 -4.56 1.30
C PRO A 157 9.46 -3.26 0.52
N ALA A 158 8.44 -2.75 -0.15
CA ALA A 158 8.53 -1.57 -1.01
C ALA A 158 7.20 -0.79 -1.03
N SER A 159 7.29 0.55 -0.96
CA SER A 159 6.13 1.42 -1.15
C SER A 159 5.56 1.34 -2.57
N PHE A 160 6.44 1.04 -3.54
CA PHE A 160 6.09 0.87 -4.96
C PHE A 160 6.70 -0.44 -5.50
N PRO A 161 6.09 -1.61 -5.20
CA PRO A 161 6.65 -2.92 -5.59
C PRO A 161 6.85 -3.08 -7.10
N TYR A 162 6.03 -2.42 -7.90
CA TYR A 162 6.12 -2.42 -9.35
C TYR A 162 7.45 -1.82 -9.87
N GLU A 163 7.99 -0.77 -9.24
CA GLU A 163 9.26 -0.15 -9.66
C GLU A 163 10.45 -1.14 -9.51
N TYR A 164 10.40 -2.02 -8.51
CA TYR A 164 11.38 -3.08 -8.36
C TYR A 164 11.32 -4.06 -9.53
N ALA A 165 10.11 -4.38 -10.02
CA ALA A 165 9.94 -5.22 -11.19
C ALA A 165 10.42 -4.52 -12.47
N GLU A 166 10.15 -3.22 -12.64
CA GLU A 166 10.63 -2.43 -13.81
C GLU A 166 12.16 -2.45 -13.92
N HIS A 167 12.84 -2.39 -12.78
CA HIS A 167 14.30 -2.43 -12.71
C HIS A 167 14.89 -3.86 -12.67
N GLY A 168 14.07 -4.90 -12.85
CA GLY A 168 14.52 -6.30 -12.84
C GLY A 168 14.96 -6.81 -11.45
N LEU A 169 14.62 -6.09 -10.39
CA LEU A 169 14.95 -6.41 -9.00
C LEU A 169 13.95 -7.37 -8.35
N ALA A 170 12.77 -7.53 -8.93
CA ALA A 170 11.72 -8.45 -8.46
C ALA A 170 11.25 -9.40 -9.56
N ASP A 171 11.01 -10.65 -9.18
CA ASP A 171 10.49 -11.73 -10.03
C ASP A 171 8.96 -11.80 -9.97
N ALA A 172 8.40 -11.46 -8.82
CA ALA A 172 6.98 -11.26 -8.61
C ALA A 172 6.74 -10.03 -7.73
N PHE A 173 5.55 -9.45 -7.79
CA PHE A 173 5.24 -8.28 -6.96
C PHE A 173 3.76 -8.17 -6.63
N THR A 174 3.44 -7.49 -5.52
CA THR A 174 2.06 -7.10 -5.22
C THR A 174 1.67 -5.82 -5.95
N ILE A 175 0.42 -5.73 -6.40
CA ILE A 175 -0.13 -4.52 -7.04
C ILE A 175 -1.54 -4.24 -6.54
N SER A 176 -1.78 -3.04 -6.02
CA SER A 176 -3.12 -2.61 -5.60
C SER A 176 -3.98 -2.22 -6.81
N ALA A 177 -5.31 -2.26 -6.69
CA ALA A 177 -6.22 -1.77 -7.73
C ALA A 177 -5.95 -0.29 -8.08
N TRP A 178 -5.54 0.50 -7.10
CA TRP A 178 -5.14 1.90 -7.28
C TRP A 178 -3.86 2.04 -8.11
N ASP A 179 -2.82 1.27 -7.79
CA ASP A 179 -1.57 1.30 -8.56
C ASP A 179 -1.72 0.65 -9.94
N ALA A 180 -2.64 -0.31 -10.09
CA ALA A 180 -3.02 -0.83 -11.40
C ALA A 180 -3.68 0.25 -12.27
N LEU A 181 -4.56 1.10 -11.72
CA LEU A 181 -5.11 2.25 -12.43
C LEU A 181 -4.00 3.23 -12.85
N LYS A 182 -3.13 3.63 -11.92
CA LYS A 182 -1.96 4.48 -12.23
C LYS A 182 -1.08 3.92 -13.34
N LEU A 183 -0.89 2.60 -13.34
CA LEU A 183 -0.09 1.95 -14.35
C LEU A 183 -0.80 1.93 -15.70
N LYS A 184 -2.12 1.69 -15.76
CA LYS A 184 -2.88 1.77 -17.01
C LYS A 184 -2.82 3.15 -17.67
N ASP A 185 -2.79 4.21 -16.86
CA ASP A 185 -2.64 5.58 -17.36
C ASP A 185 -1.28 5.78 -18.08
N ARG A 186 -0.24 5.04 -17.68
CA ARG A 186 1.13 5.13 -18.24
C ARG A 186 1.42 4.07 -19.31
N ASP A 187 0.99 2.85 -19.06
CA ASP A 187 1.17 1.66 -19.90
C ASP A 187 -0.17 0.89 -19.99
N PRO A 188 -0.98 1.16 -21.02
CA PRO A 188 -2.30 0.53 -21.19
C PRO A 188 -2.28 -0.99 -21.40
N LEU A 189 -1.12 -1.57 -21.71
CA LEU A 189 -0.96 -3.01 -21.94
C LEU A 189 -0.50 -3.76 -20.69
N LEU A 190 -0.19 -3.04 -19.59
CA LEU A 190 0.38 -3.63 -18.38
C LEU A 190 1.57 -4.54 -18.73
N GLY A 191 2.43 -4.08 -19.65
CA GLY A 191 3.38 -4.90 -20.41
C GLY A 191 4.44 -5.61 -19.57
N LEU A 192 4.69 -5.12 -18.35
CA LEU A 192 5.59 -5.74 -17.38
C LEU A 192 5.02 -7.01 -16.74
N MET A 193 3.71 -7.23 -16.81
CA MET A 193 3.05 -8.33 -16.10
C MET A 193 2.82 -9.56 -16.99
N GLY A 194 3.15 -10.75 -16.48
CA GLY A 194 2.84 -12.03 -17.11
C GLY A 194 1.39 -12.48 -16.90
N PRO A 195 0.85 -13.38 -17.74
CA PRO A 195 -0.47 -13.96 -17.49
C PRO A 195 -0.47 -14.70 -16.14
N PRO A 196 -1.50 -14.53 -15.31
CA PRO A 196 -1.52 -15.15 -14.00
C PRO A 196 -1.69 -16.68 -14.06
N PRO A 197 -1.14 -17.42 -13.08
CA PRO A 197 -1.12 -18.89 -13.08
C PRO A 197 -2.36 -19.59 -12.48
N PHE A 198 -3.52 -18.92 -12.29
CA PHE A 198 -4.70 -19.47 -11.59
C PHE A 198 -6.03 -19.26 -12.36
N GLY A 199 -7.04 -20.11 -12.07
CA GLY A 199 -8.30 -20.23 -12.84
C GLY A 199 -9.52 -19.44 -12.30
N GLU A 200 -10.66 -19.61 -13.00
CA GLU A 200 -11.87 -18.75 -12.96
C GLU A 200 -12.71 -18.76 -11.66
N THR A 201 -12.31 -19.47 -10.60
CA THR A 201 -13.15 -19.66 -9.40
C THR A 201 -13.27 -18.42 -8.49
N ILE A 202 -12.83 -17.25 -8.95
CA ILE A 202 -12.88 -16.00 -8.18
C ILE A 202 -14.05 -15.12 -8.62
N HIS A 203 -14.57 -14.29 -7.72
CA HIS A 203 -15.63 -13.35 -8.09
C HIS A 203 -15.13 -12.40 -9.21
N PRO A 204 -15.82 -12.28 -10.37
CA PRO A 204 -15.27 -11.62 -11.55
C PRO A 204 -14.81 -10.18 -11.34
N VAL A 205 -15.49 -9.43 -10.46
CA VAL A 205 -15.16 -8.04 -10.13
C VAL A 205 -13.73 -7.88 -9.59
N LEU A 206 -13.19 -8.90 -8.92
CA LEU A 206 -11.87 -8.86 -8.30
C LEU A 206 -10.74 -8.84 -9.33
N GLY A 207 -10.95 -9.45 -10.50
CA GLY A 207 -9.97 -9.47 -11.59
C GLY A 207 -9.98 -8.21 -12.44
N LYS A 208 -11.09 -7.44 -12.45
CA LYS A 208 -11.26 -6.27 -13.33
C LYS A 208 -10.13 -5.22 -13.22
N PRO A 209 -9.61 -4.85 -12.04
CA PRO A 209 -8.55 -3.86 -11.93
C PRO A 209 -7.29 -4.25 -12.71
N PHE A 210 -7.03 -5.54 -12.85
CA PHE A 210 -5.80 -6.08 -13.43
C PHE A 210 -5.96 -6.54 -14.88
N ARG A 211 -7.04 -6.14 -15.56
CA ARG A 211 -7.24 -6.44 -16.98
C ARG A 211 -6.68 -5.32 -17.86
N ASP A 212 -5.98 -5.70 -18.92
CA ASP A 212 -5.58 -4.78 -19.99
C ASP A 212 -6.79 -4.39 -20.88
N ARG A 213 -6.58 -3.48 -21.85
CA ARG A 213 -7.64 -3.07 -22.81
C ARG A 213 -8.19 -4.22 -23.66
N ALA A 214 -7.42 -5.30 -23.84
CA ALA A 214 -7.86 -6.50 -24.56
C ALA A 214 -8.64 -7.47 -23.65
N GLY A 215 -8.85 -7.12 -22.38
CA GLY A 215 -9.55 -7.94 -21.40
C GLY A 215 -8.70 -9.07 -20.80
N ARG A 216 -7.41 -9.13 -21.12
CA ARG A 216 -6.48 -10.14 -20.58
C ARG A 216 -6.10 -9.78 -19.16
N THR A 217 -6.13 -10.75 -18.27
CA THR A 217 -5.75 -10.55 -16.87
C THR A 217 -4.23 -10.57 -16.75
N ALA A 218 -3.67 -9.56 -16.09
CA ALA A 218 -2.23 -9.35 -15.92
C ALA A 218 -1.75 -9.63 -14.49
N ALA A 219 -2.65 -9.66 -13.50
CA ALA A 219 -2.32 -10.01 -12.13
C ALA A 219 -3.40 -10.86 -11.48
N ALA A 220 -2.97 -11.65 -10.51
CA ALA A 220 -3.82 -12.50 -9.69
C ALA A 220 -4.44 -11.76 -8.53
N PRO A 221 -5.77 -11.62 -8.41
CA PRO A 221 -6.36 -11.15 -7.17
C PRO A 221 -5.90 -12.04 -6.01
N PHE A 222 -5.47 -11.42 -4.92
CA PHE A 222 -4.89 -12.09 -3.76
C PHE A 222 -5.73 -11.90 -2.51
N VAL A 223 -6.08 -10.66 -2.20
CA VAL A 223 -6.99 -10.27 -1.11
C VAL A 223 -7.83 -9.07 -1.52
N PHE A 224 -8.97 -8.88 -0.86
CA PHE A 224 -9.85 -7.75 -1.15
C PHE A 224 -10.48 -7.17 0.11
N SER A 225 -11.01 -5.96 0.00
CA SER A 225 -11.90 -5.38 0.99
C SER A 225 -12.79 -4.31 0.37
N PRO A 226 -14.12 -4.36 0.54
CA PRO A 226 -14.94 -3.15 0.40
C PRO A 226 -14.59 -2.16 1.52
N VAL A 227 -14.96 -0.90 1.34
CA VAL A 227 -14.98 0.08 2.42
C VAL A 227 -16.26 -0.10 3.23
N MET A 228 -16.12 -0.19 4.54
CA MET A 228 -17.17 -0.58 5.48
C MET A 228 -17.32 0.43 6.62
N LEU A 229 -18.48 0.41 7.27
CA LEU A 229 -18.71 1.07 8.53
C LEU A 229 -18.28 0.13 9.67
N CYS A 230 -17.37 0.56 10.52
CA CYS A 230 -17.01 -0.12 11.76
C CYS A 230 -17.55 0.69 12.94
N TYR A 231 -18.13 0.03 13.93
CA TYR A 231 -18.78 0.71 15.05
C TYR A 231 -18.54 0.02 16.39
N ASN A 232 -18.42 0.81 17.44
CA ASN A 232 -18.24 0.35 18.82
C ASN A 232 -19.61 0.02 19.42
N ARG A 233 -19.83 -1.26 19.72
CA ARG A 233 -21.13 -1.78 20.18
C ARG A 233 -21.48 -1.29 21.57
N ASP A 234 -20.48 -1.20 22.45
CA ASP A 234 -20.66 -0.69 23.82
C ASP A 234 -21.13 0.77 23.79
N HIS A 235 -20.58 1.58 22.88
CA HIS A 235 -21.00 2.98 22.73
C HIS A 235 -22.43 3.13 22.21
N LEU A 236 -22.82 2.33 21.21
CA LEU A 236 -24.19 2.36 20.70
C LEU A 236 -25.19 1.91 21.78
N GLN A 237 -24.88 0.81 22.47
CA GLN A 237 -25.70 0.27 23.55
C GLN A 237 -25.87 1.27 24.70
N ALA A 238 -24.78 1.91 25.15
CA ALA A 238 -24.80 2.92 26.21
C ALA A 238 -25.68 4.14 25.87
N CYS A 239 -25.84 4.44 24.58
CA CYS A 239 -26.68 5.52 24.10
C CYS A 239 -28.11 5.08 23.70
N GLY A 240 -28.43 3.79 23.77
CA GLY A 240 -29.70 3.25 23.28
C GLY A 240 -29.88 3.40 21.77
N ILE A 241 -28.79 3.34 21.01
CA ILE A 241 -28.79 3.43 19.55
C ILE A 241 -28.76 2.00 19.00
N GLU A 242 -29.68 1.68 18.08
CA GLU A 242 -29.67 0.40 17.37
C GLU A 242 -28.40 0.25 16.52
N GLU A 243 -27.96 -0.98 16.29
CA GLU A 243 -26.82 -1.25 15.42
C GLU A 243 -27.12 -0.81 13.96
N PRO A 244 -26.10 -0.39 13.19
CA PRO A 244 -26.28 0.01 11.79
C PRO A 244 -26.91 -1.10 10.94
N ASN A 245 -27.83 -0.70 10.08
CA ASN A 245 -28.55 -1.58 9.15
C ASN A 245 -28.73 -0.90 7.79
N ASP A 246 -29.29 -1.62 6.80
CA ASP A 246 -29.46 -1.14 5.43
C ASP A 246 -30.32 0.13 5.30
N GLY A 247 -31.12 0.46 6.31
CA GLY A 247 -31.91 1.70 6.37
C GLY A 247 -31.11 2.93 6.82
N TRP A 248 -29.85 2.78 7.23
CA TRP A 248 -29.02 3.91 7.63
C TRP A 248 -28.61 4.75 6.42
N THR A 249 -28.81 6.06 6.57
CA THR A 249 -28.30 7.09 5.65
C THR A 249 -27.17 7.85 6.33
N TRP A 250 -26.39 8.62 5.55
CA TRP A 250 -25.40 9.53 6.15
C TRP A 250 -26.03 10.55 7.11
N TYR A 251 -27.29 10.92 6.90
CA TYR A 251 -28.05 11.75 7.84
C TYR A 251 -28.32 11.02 9.16
N THR A 252 -28.78 9.76 9.11
CA THR A 252 -28.97 8.92 10.30
C THR A 252 -27.66 8.75 11.06
N LEU A 253 -26.56 8.47 10.36
CA LEU A 253 -25.23 8.38 10.95
C LEU A 253 -24.84 9.70 11.63
N LEU A 254 -24.99 10.85 10.97
CA LEU A 254 -24.62 12.15 11.54
C LEU A 254 -25.46 12.48 12.79
N LYS A 255 -26.77 12.15 12.77
CA LYS A 255 -27.65 12.29 13.94
C LYS A 255 -27.15 11.47 15.12
N ASN A 256 -26.82 10.20 14.89
CA ASN A 256 -26.31 9.29 15.91
C ASN A 256 -24.91 9.69 16.40
N ALA A 257 -24.03 10.10 15.49
CA ALA A 257 -22.69 10.60 15.81
C ALA A 257 -22.75 11.82 16.76
N ARG A 258 -23.67 12.75 16.50
CA ARG A 258 -23.92 13.89 17.41
C ARG A 258 -24.41 13.46 18.79
N LEU A 259 -25.24 12.42 18.87
CA LEU A 259 -25.73 11.90 20.14
C LEU A 259 -24.59 11.24 20.94
N LEU A 260 -23.80 10.40 20.28
CA LEU A 260 -22.63 9.73 20.84
C LEU A 260 -21.61 10.75 21.37
N ALA A 261 -21.28 11.76 20.56
CA ALA A 261 -20.37 12.82 20.96
C ALA A 261 -20.85 13.59 22.19
N ARG A 262 -22.16 13.82 22.34
CA ARG A 262 -22.74 14.52 23.50
C ARG A 262 -22.79 13.68 24.76
N ARG A 263 -23.08 12.39 24.63
CA ARG A 263 -23.32 11.50 25.78
C ARG A 263 -22.06 10.85 26.33
N LEU A 264 -21.10 10.56 25.47
CA LEU A 264 -19.90 9.81 25.83
C LEU A 264 -18.60 10.62 25.73
N ASP A 265 -18.67 11.86 25.25
CA ASP A 265 -17.49 12.69 24.98
C ASP A 265 -16.44 11.98 24.09
N VAL A 266 -16.94 11.37 23.01
CA VAL A 266 -16.13 10.67 21.98
C VAL A 266 -16.32 11.33 20.61
N TRP A 267 -15.48 10.98 19.64
CA TRP A 267 -15.79 11.27 18.24
C TRP A 267 -16.90 10.33 17.78
N GLY A 268 -18.10 10.87 17.52
CA GLY A 268 -19.25 10.06 17.13
C GLY A 268 -19.01 9.28 15.84
N PHE A 269 -18.44 9.94 14.84
CA PHE A 269 -17.93 9.34 13.62
C PHE A 269 -16.60 9.99 13.23
N ALA A 270 -15.58 9.18 12.95
CA ALA A 270 -14.26 9.65 12.56
C ALA A 270 -13.83 9.04 11.21
N VAL A 271 -13.26 9.87 10.34
CA VAL A 271 -12.76 9.47 9.01
C VAL A 271 -11.60 10.35 8.60
N HIS A 272 -10.57 9.77 7.99
CA HIS A 272 -9.53 10.51 7.28
C HIS A 272 -10.04 10.82 5.87
N ILE A 273 -10.77 11.93 5.73
CA ILE A 273 -11.51 12.22 4.49
C ILE A 273 -10.61 12.31 3.25
N GLN A 274 -9.37 12.75 3.42
CA GLN A 274 -8.41 12.92 2.33
C GLN A 274 -7.95 11.59 1.74
N SER A 275 -8.21 10.45 2.39
CA SER A 275 -7.92 9.14 1.82
C SER A 275 -8.63 8.98 0.48
N LEU A 276 -7.88 8.58 -0.55
CA LEU A 276 -8.40 8.19 -1.87
C LEU A 276 -9.32 6.96 -1.77
N ASN A 277 -9.37 6.30 -0.62
CA ASN A 277 -10.26 5.18 -0.36
C ASN A 277 -11.50 5.62 0.44
N ARG A 278 -11.72 6.92 0.64
CA ARG A 278 -12.82 7.45 1.46
C ARG A 278 -13.69 8.41 0.68
N TRP A 279 -13.17 9.58 0.31
CA TRP A 279 -13.99 10.60 -0.34
C TRP A 279 -14.62 10.16 -1.69
N PRO A 280 -14.02 9.28 -2.53
CA PRO A 280 -14.66 8.88 -3.79
C PRO A 280 -15.94 8.06 -3.57
N VAL A 281 -16.13 7.47 -2.39
CA VAL A 281 -17.36 6.74 -2.07
C VAL A 281 -18.59 7.64 -2.16
N PHE A 282 -18.49 8.91 -1.74
CA PHE A 282 -19.62 9.83 -1.81
C PHE A 282 -20.02 10.09 -3.26
N LEU A 283 -19.05 10.25 -4.18
CA LEU A 283 -19.32 10.36 -5.61
C LEU A 283 -19.99 9.11 -6.17
N LEU A 284 -19.45 7.92 -5.83
CA LEU A 284 -20.01 6.64 -6.26
C LEU A 284 -21.46 6.48 -5.79
N GLN A 285 -21.75 6.81 -4.53
CA GLN A 285 -23.09 6.70 -3.96
C GLN A 285 -24.08 7.72 -4.51
N ASN A 286 -23.61 8.84 -5.05
CA ASN A 286 -24.46 9.83 -5.71
C ASN A 286 -24.63 9.58 -7.21
N GLY A 287 -24.02 8.52 -7.74
CA GLY A 287 -24.06 8.19 -9.16
C GLY A 287 -23.27 9.15 -10.04
N PHE A 288 -22.36 9.96 -9.46
CA PHE A 288 -21.50 10.83 -10.24
C PHE A 288 -20.60 9.98 -11.14
N ARG A 289 -20.54 10.36 -12.41
CA ARG A 289 -19.69 9.75 -13.44
C ARG A 289 -19.11 10.87 -14.25
N PHE A 290 -17.79 10.88 -14.39
CA PHE A 290 -17.17 11.81 -15.30
C PHE A 290 -17.57 11.46 -16.75
N ARG A 291 -17.99 12.48 -17.51
CA ARG A 291 -18.34 12.36 -18.92
C ARG A 291 -17.29 13.12 -19.72
N PRO A 292 -16.48 12.44 -20.55
CA PRO A 292 -15.61 13.15 -21.47
C PRO A 292 -16.47 13.92 -22.48
N ALA A 293 -16.17 15.22 -22.63
CA ALA A 293 -16.65 16.06 -23.74
C ALA A 293 -18.18 16.26 -23.85
N ASP A 294 -18.80 16.83 -22.81
CA ASP A 294 -20.06 17.59 -22.95
C ASP A 294 -19.75 19.10 -22.84
N ASP A 295 -20.59 19.97 -23.43
CA ASP A 295 -20.52 21.44 -23.29
C ASP A 295 -20.84 21.90 -21.85
N THR A 296 -21.22 20.98 -20.97
CA THR A 296 -21.55 21.25 -19.56
C THR A 296 -20.34 21.04 -18.67
N ARG A 297 -20.02 22.05 -17.87
CA ARG A 297 -18.95 22.00 -16.87
C ARG A 297 -19.18 20.86 -15.88
N ALA A 298 -18.18 20.04 -15.62
CA ALA A 298 -18.31 18.95 -14.64
C ALA A 298 -18.58 19.50 -13.22
N SER A 299 -18.11 20.72 -12.93
CA SER A 299 -18.42 21.41 -11.68
C SER A 299 -19.86 21.95 -11.59
N GLU A 300 -20.65 21.92 -12.67
CA GLU A 300 -22.08 22.28 -12.63
C GLU A 300 -22.97 21.08 -12.30
N ASP A 301 -22.44 19.84 -12.26
CA ASP A 301 -23.22 18.67 -11.87
C ASP A 301 -23.60 18.75 -10.37
N PRO A 302 -24.90 18.84 -10.02
CA PRO A 302 -25.33 18.90 -8.63
C PRO A 302 -24.89 17.66 -7.82
N ALA A 303 -24.71 16.51 -8.48
CA ALA A 303 -24.30 15.28 -7.83
C ALA A 303 -22.87 15.38 -7.27
N LEU A 304 -21.99 16.14 -7.90
CA LEU A 304 -20.64 16.41 -7.39
C LEU A 304 -20.73 17.16 -6.04
N TRP A 305 -21.40 18.30 -6.02
CA TRP A 305 -21.44 19.15 -4.84
C TRP A 305 -22.25 18.56 -3.70
N GLU A 306 -23.34 17.86 -3.97
CA GLU A 306 -24.07 17.12 -2.94
C GLU A 306 -23.15 16.09 -2.24
N SER A 307 -22.34 15.36 -3.00
CA SER A 307 -21.37 14.40 -2.45
C SER A 307 -20.32 15.07 -1.58
N LEU A 308 -19.72 16.17 -2.07
CA LEU A 308 -18.66 16.90 -1.38
C LEU A 308 -19.17 17.60 -0.12
N ARG A 309 -20.40 18.14 -0.15
CA ARG A 309 -21.07 18.73 1.02
C ARG A 309 -21.31 17.71 2.11
N VAL A 310 -21.82 16.53 1.76
CA VAL A 310 -22.04 15.45 2.74
C VAL A 310 -20.73 15.06 3.40
N ALA A 311 -19.66 14.86 2.63
CA ALA A 311 -18.32 14.61 3.16
C ALA A 311 -17.84 15.71 4.13
N ARG A 312 -17.99 16.98 3.75
CA ARG A 312 -17.64 18.15 4.59
C ARG A 312 -18.46 18.18 5.88
N ASP A 313 -19.77 17.99 5.78
CA ASP A 313 -20.69 18.14 6.91
C ASP A 313 -20.50 17.04 7.95
N LEU A 314 -20.13 15.84 7.51
CA LEU A 314 -19.74 14.75 8.42
C LEU A 314 -18.53 15.12 9.27
N ILE A 315 -17.58 15.90 8.76
CA ILE A 315 -16.37 16.30 9.52
C ILE A 315 -16.71 17.37 10.54
N HIS A 316 -17.48 18.40 10.14
CA HIS A 316 -17.62 19.62 10.93
C HIS A 316 -18.84 19.63 11.85
N GLN A 317 -19.88 18.87 11.54
CA GLN A 317 -21.15 19.04 12.24
C GLN A 317 -21.34 18.12 13.47
N GLN A 318 -20.23 17.62 14.05
CA GLN A 318 -20.22 16.71 15.20
C GLN A 318 -19.87 17.38 16.56
N ARG A 319 -20.13 18.69 16.68
CA ARG A 319 -20.02 19.53 17.91
C ARG A 319 -18.63 19.88 18.43
N ARG A 320 -17.55 19.18 18.10
CA ARG A 320 -16.21 19.61 18.53
C ARG A 320 -15.76 20.80 17.67
N SER A 321 -15.34 21.87 18.34
CA SER A 321 -14.91 23.14 17.71
C SER A 321 -13.59 23.03 16.97
N GLN A 322 -12.84 21.95 17.20
CA GLN A 322 -11.56 21.68 16.54
C GLN A 322 -11.68 20.53 15.55
N PRO A 323 -11.08 20.65 14.36
CA PRO A 323 -11.02 19.56 13.40
C PRO A 323 -10.14 18.42 13.92
N LEU A 324 -10.47 17.20 13.50
CA LEU A 324 -9.67 16.01 13.80
C LEU A 324 -8.43 15.97 12.87
N LEU A 325 -7.23 16.12 13.44
CA LEU A 325 -5.98 16.13 12.69
C LEU A 325 -5.48 14.70 12.45
N THR A 326 -5.45 14.26 11.19
CA THR A 326 -5.05 12.89 10.82
C THR A 326 -4.03 12.91 9.70
N GLU A 327 -3.07 11.99 9.75
CA GLU A 327 -2.11 11.76 8.69
C GLU A 327 -2.61 10.68 7.71
N ASN A 328 -3.31 9.67 8.21
CA ASN A 328 -3.79 8.55 7.40
C ASN A 328 -4.94 7.76 8.09
N ASP A 329 -5.44 6.72 7.41
CA ASP A 329 -6.52 5.85 7.90
C ASP A 329 -6.15 5.13 9.23
N ALA A 330 -4.87 4.86 9.50
CA ALA A 330 -4.45 4.14 10.71
C ALA A 330 -4.60 4.99 11.98
N ASP A 331 -4.57 6.32 11.89
CA ASP A 331 -4.87 7.20 13.03
C ASP A 331 -6.31 7.01 13.50
N ILE A 332 -7.24 6.91 12.56
CA ILE A 332 -8.66 6.69 12.81
C ILE A 332 -8.88 5.33 13.49
N GLU A 333 -8.24 4.29 12.98
CA GLU A 333 -8.32 2.93 13.52
C GLU A 333 -7.71 2.83 14.91
N ARG A 334 -6.58 3.52 15.17
CA ARG A 334 -5.97 3.62 16.50
C ARG A 334 -6.93 4.27 17.49
N TRP A 335 -7.54 5.40 17.14
CA TRP A 335 -8.47 6.06 18.07
C TRP A 335 -9.77 5.29 18.28
N PHE A 336 -10.23 4.54 17.27
CA PHE A 336 -11.33 3.61 17.45
C PHE A 336 -10.96 2.49 18.43
N LYS A 337 -9.77 1.88 18.26
CA LYS A 337 -9.21 0.88 19.18
C LYS A 337 -9.13 1.39 20.62
N GLU A 338 -8.75 2.66 20.79
CA GLU A 338 -8.66 3.33 22.09
C GLU A 338 -10.02 3.79 22.66
N GLY A 339 -11.14 3.50 21.99
CA GLY A 339 -12.48 3.94 22.43
C GLY A 339 -12.71 5.45 22.31
N LYS A 340 -11.87 6.17 21.56
CA LYS A 340 -12.02 7.62 21.34
C LYS A 340 -12.95 7.96 20.17
N ALA A 341 -13.30 6.98 19.34
CA ALA A 341 -14.27 7.10 18.26
C ALA A 341 -15.33 5.98 18.35
N SER A 342 -16.60 6.32 18.09
CA SER A 342 -17.71 5.35 18.14
C SER A 342 -17.98 4.67 16.81
N MET A 343 -17.75 5.36 15.69
CA MET A 343 -17.97 4.84 14.34
C MET A 343 -16.85 5.34 13.43
N ILE A 344 -16.36 4.48 12.54
CA ILE A 344 -15.32 4.84 11.57
C ILE A 344 -15.60 4.24 10.20
N MET A 345 -15.07 4.89 9.17
CA MET A 345 -15.01 4.35 7.82
C MET A 345 -13.65 3.68 7.61
N THR A 346 -13.64 2.36 7.42
CA THR A 346 -12.41 1.54 7.34
C THR A 346 -12.60 0.36 6.37
N THR A 347 -11.67 -0.57 6.36
CA THR A 347 -11.64 -1.78 5.52
C THR A 347 -11.29 -2.99 6.38
N TYR A 348 -11.57 -4.20 5.90
CA TYR A 348 -11.10 -5.43 6.54
C TYR A 348 -9.56 -5.48 6.65
N TYR A 349 -8.84 -4.75 5.79
CA TYR A 349 -7.40 -4.55 5.93
C TYR A 349 -7.05 -3.78 7.21
N GLY A 350 -7.67 -2.61 7.40
CA GLY A 350 -7.44 -1.76 8.58
C GLY A 350 -7.91 -2.40 9.89
N MET A 351 -8.98 -3.19 9.84
CA MET A 351 -9.49 -3.94 10.99
C MET A 351 -8.48 -4.96 11.54
N ASN A 352 -7.42 -5.32 10.82
CA ASN A 352 -6.36 -6.17 11.38
C ASN A 352 -5.69 -5.54 12.62
N ARG A 353 -5.69 -4.20 12.71
CA ARG A 353 -5.19 -3.45 13.89
C ARG A 353 -6.08 -3.58 15.12
N LEU A 354 -7.29 -4.12 14.97
CA LEU A 354 -8.26 -4.32 16.03
C LEU A 354 -8.26 -5.76 16.58
N ARG A 355 -7.48 -6.66 15.99
CA ARG A 355 -7.46 -8.10 16.35
C ARG A 355 -7.08 -8.38 17.81
N ASP A 356 -6.33 -7.48 18.41
CA ASP A 356 -5.88 -7.50 19.79
C ASP A 356 -6.58 -6.43 20.65
N ALA A 357 -7.57 -5.73 20.10
CA ALA A 357 -8.33 -4.73 20.84
C ALA A 357 -9.29 -5.39 21.83
N GLU A 358 -9.58 -4.71 22.94
CA GLU A 358 -10.53 -5.17 23.94
C GLU A 358 -11.97 -4.72 23.65
N ILE A 359 -12.15 -3.79 22.71
CA ILE A 359 -13.47 -3.25 22.36
C ILE A 359 -14.36 -4.31 21.73
N ARG A 360 -15.67 -4.27 22.05
CA ARG A 360 -16.68 -5.00 21.28
C ARG A 360 -17.10 -4.13 20.10
N TYR A 361 -16.89 -4.62 18.89
CA TYR A 361 -17.19 -3.86 17.68
C TYR A 361 -17.97 -4.70 16.67
N GLY A 362 -18.65 -4.01 15.76
CA GLY A 362 -19.34 -4.61 14.63
C GLY A 362 -18.94 -3.94 13.32
N VAL A 363 -19.30 -4.60 12.22
CA VAL A 363 -19.13 -4.11 10.86
C VAL A 363 -20.46 -4.16 10.11
N ALA A 364 -20.72 -3.13 9.31
CA ALA A 364 -21.90 -3.04 8.45
C ALA A 364 -21.54 -2.38 7.12
N ALA A 365 -22.45 -2.49 6.14
CA ALA A 365 -22.39 -1.67 4.94
C ALA A 365 -22.33 -0.19 5.31
N LEU A 366 -21.73 0.63 4.43
CA LEU A 366 -21.74 2.07 4.63
C LEU A 366 -23.18 2.60 4.57
N PRO A 367 -23.50 3.65 5.35
CA PRO A 367 -24.77 4.35 5.16
C PRO A 367 -24.93 4.80 3.72
N SER A 368 -26.17 4.84 3.26
CA SER A 368 -26.51 5.22 1.90
C SER A 368 -26.60 6.73 1.72
N LEU A 369 -26.31 7.18 0.50
CA LEU A 369 -26.71 8.48 -0.03
C LEU A 369 -27.90 8.27 -0.99
N ARG A 370 -27.68 8.28 -2.31
CA ARG A 370 -28.70 7.85 -3.30
C ARG A 370 -28.65 6.35 -3.54
N THR A 371 -27.46 5.76 -3.46
CA THR A 371 -27.24 4.32 -3.47
C THR A 371 -26.41 3.91 -2.25
N SER A 372 -26.29 2.59 -2.05
CA SER A 372 -25.39 1.97 -1.07
C SER A 372 -24.08 1.48 -1.72
N ASP A 373 -23.70 2.08 -2.86
CA ASP A 373 -22.44 1.75 -3.53
C ASP A 373 -21.24 1.96 -2.58
N THR A 374 -20.23 1.11 -2.69
CA THR A 374 -19.00 1.20 -1.91
C THR A 374 -17.78 0.92 -2.77
N LEU A 375 -16.66 1.54 -2.44
CA LEU A 375 -15.41 1.30 -3.13
C LEU A 375 -14.83 -0.06 -2.73
N LEU A 376 -14.46 -0.85 -3.73
CA LEU A 376 -13.82 -2.14 -3.58
C LEU A 376 -12.31 -2.01 -3.79
N LEU A 377 -11.56 -2.32 -2.74
CA LEU A 377 -10.11 -2.42 -2.80
C LEU A 377 -9.72 -3.87 -3.11
N VAL A 378 -8.77 -4.04 -4.01
CA VAL A 378 -8.21 -5.36 -4.35
C VAL A 378 -6.69 -5.24 -4.39
N THR A 379 -6.00 -6.18 -3.77
CA THR A 379 -4.55 -6.36 -3.95
C THR A 379 -4.34 -7.62 -4.77
N GLY A 380 -3.53 -7.52 -5.82
CA GLY A 380 -3.14 -8.63 -6.66
C GLY A 380 -1.66 -8.98 -6.54
N LEU A 381 -1.29 -10.11 -7.14
CA LEU A 381 0.06 -10.64 -7.29
C LEU A 381 0.36 -10.79 -8.78
N ALA A 382 1.47 -10.22 -9.25
CA ALA A 382 1.89 -10.30 -10.64
C ALA A 382 3.24 -11.00 -10.76
N VAL A 383 3.42 -11.79 -11.83
CA VAL A 383 4.74 -12.26 -12.26
C VAL A 383 5.34 -11.18 -13.14
N ASN A 384 6.59 -10.82 -12.89
CA ASN A 384 7.33 -9.95 -13.80
C ASN A 384 7.60 -10.72 -15.11
N ARG A 385 7.13 -10.21 -16.25
CA ARG A 385 7.31 -10.82 -17.58
C ARG A 385 8.78 -11.04 -17.94
N ASN A 386 9.69 -10.25 -17.35
CA ASN A 386 11.12 -10.31 -17.61
C ASN A 386 11.88 -11.20 -16.58
N THR A 387 11.19 -11.90 -15.68
CA THR A 387 11.88 -12.78 -14.71
C THR A 387 12.59 -13.95 -15.41
N PRO A 388 13.80 -14.33 -14.97
CA PRO A 388 14.46 -15.56 -15.44
C PRO A 388 13.81 -16.84 -14.88
N HIS A 389 12.88 -16.74 -13.93
CA HIS A 389 12.27 -17.87 -13.23
C HIS A 389 10.73 -17.86 -13.27
N PRO A 390 10.11 -17.82 -14.47
CA PRO A 390 8.66 -17.62 -14.59
C PRO A 390 7.84 -18.76 -14.00
N GLU A 391 8.30 -20.00 -14.12
CA GLU A 391 7.62 -21.18 -13.56
C GLU A 391 7.63 -21.14 -12.03
N ALA A 392 8.78 -20.91 -11.41
CA ALA A 392 8.90 -20.85 -9.94
C ALA A 392 8.16 -19.63 -9.35
N ALA A 393 8.18 -18.46 -10.01
CA ALA A 393 7.35 -17.32 -9.62
C ALA A 393 5.86 -17.63 -9.76
N GLY A 394 5.47 -18.36 -10.81
CA GLY A 394 4.11 -18.84 -11.03
C GLY A 394 3.64 -19.80 -9.94
N GLU A 395 4.48 -20.75 -9.51
CA GLU A 395 4.18 -21.65 -8.39
C GLU A 395 3.93 -20.89 -7.09
N LEU A 396 4.74 -19.88 -6.77
CA LEU A 396 4.54 -19.04 -5.59
C LEU A 396 3.17 -18.36 -5.63
N ILE A 397 2.80 -17.73 -6.75
CA ILE A 397 1.49 -17.06 -6.87
C ILE A 397 0.35 -18.07 -6.77
N ARG A 398 0.47 -19.24 -7.43
CA ARG A 398 -0.55 -20.30 -7.35
C ARG A 398 -0.75 -20.78 -5.92
N TYR A 399 0.34 -20.96 -5.17
CA TYR A 399 0.29 -21.32 -3.76
C TYR A 399 -0.42 -20.25 -2.92
N LEU A 400 -0.02 -18.98 -3.05
CA LEU A 400 -0.59 -17.87 -2.28
C LEU A 400 -2.08 -17.64 -2.56
N CYS A 401 -2.53 -17.87 -3.80
CA CYS A 401 -3.94 -17.80 -4.19
C CYS A 401 -4.72 -19.10 -3.90
N GLY A 402 -4.04 -20.18 -3.51
CA GLY A 402 -4.63 -21.48 -3.25
C GLY A 402 -5.43 -21.55 -1.94
N GLU A 403 -6.33 -22.54 -1.85
CA GLU A 403 -7.23 -22.73 -0.70
C GLU A 403 -6.50 -22.73 0.65
N LYS A 404 -5.34 -23.41 0.72
CA LYS A 404 -4.55 -23.56 1.95
C LYS A 404 -4.04 -22.21 2.48
N ALA A 405 -3.33 -21.45 1.64
CA ALA A 405 -2.80 -20.14 2.01
C ALA A 405 -3.94 -19.15 2.33
N GLN A 406 -4.98 -19.12 1.50
CA GLN A 406 -6.13 -18.24 1.67
C GLN A 406 -6.95 -18.57 2.94
N SER A 407 -7.09 -19.85 3.28
CA SER A 407 -7.72 -20.29 4.53
C SER A 407 -6.89 -19.89 5.75
N ARG A 408 -5.56 -19.90 5.64
CA ARG A 408 -4.67 -19.42 6.70
C ARG A 408 -4.83 -17.91 6.91
N ILE A 409 -4.87 -17.12 5.83
CA ILE A 409 -5.19 -15.68 5.89
C ILE A 409 -6.50 -15.49 6.65
N ARG A 410 -7.58 -16.15 6.20
CA ARG A 410 -8.91 -16.01 6.83
C ARG A 410 -8.90 -16.33 8.32
N ARG A 411 -8.21 -17.40 8.74
CA ARG A 411 -8.17 -17.81 10.15
C ARG A 411 -7.35 -16.86 11.00
N GLN A 412 -6.23 -16.38 10.48
CA GLN A 412 -5.26 -15.62 11.25
C GLN A 412 -5.51 -14.11 11.21
N THR A 413 -6.15 -13.59 10.17
CA THR A 413 -6.38 -12.16 9.95
C THR A 413 -7.86 -11.86 9.71
N VAL A 414 -8.24 -10.58 9.75
CA VAL A 414 -9.62 -10.10 9.45
C VAL A 414 -9.80 -9.87 7.94
N THR A 415 -8.70 -9.84 7.17
CA THR A 415 -8.71 -9.66 5.71
C THR A 415 -9.57 -10.72 5.00
N LEU A 416 -10.28 -10.28 3.96
CA LEU A 416 -11.10 -11.17 3.14
C LEU A 416 -10.25 -11.88 2.07
N PRO A 417 -10.20 -13.22 2.06
CA PRO A 417 -9.52 -13.99 1.03
C PRO A 417 -10.31 -14.04 -0.27
N ILE A 418 -9.61 -14.18 -1.40
CA ILE A 418 -10.25 -14.34 -2.72
C ILE A 418 -10.80 -15.73 -2.97
N HIS A 419 -10.29 -16.76 -2.27
CA HIS A 419 -10.69 -18.14 -2.50
C HIS A 419 -12.06 -18.44 -1.86
N PRO A 420 -13.08 -18.91 -2.62
CA PRO A 420 -14.45 -19.03 -2.12
C PRO A 420 -14.59 -19.89 -0.86
N ARG A 421 -13.88 -21.04 -0.80
CA ARG A 421 -13.92 -21.92 0.38
C ARG A 421 -13.26 -21.29 1.60
N ALA A 422 -12.18 -20.52 1.40
CA ALA A 422 -11.55 -19.80 2.48
C ALA A 422 -12.48 -18.69 3.01
N LEU A 423 -13.10 -17.94 2.09
CA LEU A 423 -14.05 -16.86 2.42
C LEU A 423 -15.28 -17.38 3.17
N ALA A 424 -15.73 -18.60 2.89
CA ALA A 424 -16.84 -19.26 3.55
C ALA A 424 -16.52 -19.78 4.97
N LEU A 425 -15.25 -19.79 5.41
CA LEU A 425 -14.90 -20.26 6.75
C LEU A 425 -15.53 -19.40 7.84
N ARG A 426 -16.09 -20.08 8.86
CA ARG A 426 -16.67 -19.49 10.07
C ARG A 426 -16.03 -19.98 11.37
N ASN A 427 -15.39 -21.15 11.34
CA ASN A 427 -14.84 -21.81 12.53
C ASN A 427 -13.31 -21.71 12.60
N GLY A 428 -12.77 -21.63 13.81
CA GLY A 428 -11.31 -21.54 14.04
C GLY A 428 -10.71 -20.24 13.52
N LEU A 429 -11.49 -19.16 13.58
CA LEU A 429 -11.04 -17.80 13.34
C LEU A 429 -10.41 -17.27 14.63
N LEU A 430 -9.24 -16.64 14.52
CA LEU A 430 -8.46 -16.12 15.65
C LEU A 430 -8.59 -14.60 15.76
N GLY A 431 -8.30 -14.09 16.96
CA GLY A 431 -8.32 -12.67 17.31
C GLY A 431 -9.73 -12.14 17.61
N ASN A 432 -9.79 -10.87 18.02
CA ASN A 432 -11.04 -10.12 18.11
C ASN A 432 -11.62 -9.92 16.70
N ARG A 433 -12.90 -10.27 16.52
CA ARG A 433 -13.61 -10.26 15.23
C ARG A 433 -14.85 -9.37 15.34
N PRO A 434 -15.20 -8.61 14.28
CA PRO A 434 -16.41 -7.81 14.31
C PRO A 434 -17.66 -8.69 14.32
N GLU A 435 -18.68 -8.28 15.05
CA GLU A 435 -20.05 -8.71 14.80
C GLU A 435 -20.45 -8.34 13.35
N GLY A 436 -21.14 -9.23 12.64
CA GLY A 436 -21.54 -8.95 11.26
C GLY A 436 -20.41 -9.08 10.22
N GLU A 437 -19.31 -9.79 10.50
CA GLU A 437 -18.17 -9.99 9.58
C GLU A 437 -18.55 -10.53 8.18
N GLY A 438 -19.75 -11.09 8.02
CA GLY A 438 -20.31 -11.52 6.73
C GLY A 438 -20.92 -10.40 5.87
N ALA A 439 -21.04 -9.16 6.38
CA ALA A 439 -21.75 -8.06 5.74
C ALA A 439 -21.21 -7.68 4.34
N PHE A 440 -19.98 -8.07 4.02
CA PHE A 440 -19.43 -7.87 2.66
C PHE A 440 -20.19 -8.64 1.58
N ALA A 441 -20.85 -9.75 1.93
CA ALA A 441 -21.52 -10.62 0.96
C ALA A 441 -22.69 -9.90 0.28
N ASP A 442 -23.38 -9.06 1.04
CA ASP A 442 -24.51 -8.24 0.55
C ASP A 442 -24.01 -7.04 -0.28
N CYS A 443 -22.73 -6.67 -0.14
CA CYS A 443 -22.14 -5.56 -0.88
C CYS A 443 -21.77 -5.91 -2.34
N TRP A 444 -21.71 -7.18 -2.75
CA TRP A 444 -21.21 -7.54 -4.09
C TRP A 444 -21.86 -6.76 -5.27
N PRO A 445 -23.19 -6.58 -5.33
CA PRO A 445 -23.84 -5.81 -6.40
C PRO A 445 -23.51 -4.30 -6.35
N ARG A 446 -23.05 -3.82 -5.19
CA ARG A 446 -22.80 -2.41 -4.85
C ARG A 446 -21.32 -2.05 -4.83
N CYS A 447 -20.43 -3.05 -4.89
CA CYS A 447 -19.00 -2.84 -5.05
C CYS A 447 -18.70 -2.12 -6.38
N ARG A 448 -17.89 -1.07 -6.30
CA ARG A 448 -17.40 -0.25 -7.42
C ARG A 448 -15.89 -0.14 -7.37
N LEU A 449 -15.27 0.11 -8.52
CA LEU A 449 -13.85 0.39 -8.67
C LEU A 449 -13.62 1.88 -8.91
N TYR A 450 -12.36 2.32 -8.84
CA TYR A 450 -12.00 3.70 -9.21
C TYR A 450 -12.40 4.03 -10.65
N ASP A 451 -12.17 3.08 -11.57
CA ASP A 451 -12.52 3.20 -12.99
C ASP A 451 -14.01 3.45 -13.21
N ASP A 452 -14.88 3.06 -12.28
CA ASP A 452 -16.32 3.34 -12.38
C ASP A 452 -16.61 4.83 -12.28
N LEU A 453 -15.70 5.69 -11.80
CA LEU A 453 -15.87 7.15 -11.82
C LEU A 453 -15.54 7.77 -13.20
N ASN A 454 -14.99 6.99 -14.14
CA ASN A 454 -14.43 7.46 -15.41
C ASN A 454 -13.34 8.54 -15.23
N LEU A 455 -12.53 8.43 -14.17
CA LEU A 455 -11.41 9.33 -13.90
C LEU A 455 -10.11 8.55 -13.79
N GLY A 456 -9.04 9.07 -14.39
CA GLY A 456 -7.69 8.57 -14.18
C GLY A 456 -7.20 8.80 -12.75
N ALA A 457 -6.16 8.07 -12.34
CA ALA A 457 -5.64 8.18 -10.98
C ALA A 457 -5.05 9.57 -10.70
N GLY A 458 -4.40 10.18 -11.70
CA GLY A 458 -3.81 11.52 -11.58
C GLY A 458 -4.86 12.61 -11.31
N VAL A 459 -6.03 12.50 -11.94
CA VAL A 459 -7.14 13.44 -11.75
C VAL A 459 -7.76 13.30 -10.37
N LEU A 460 -7.99 12.06 -9.91
CA LEU A 460 -8.48 11.81 -8.55
C LEU A 460 -7.51 12.35 -7.48
N GLU A 461 -6.19 12.25 -7.71
CA GLU A 461 -5.18 12.86 -6.83
C GLU A 461 -5.24 14.39 -6.85
N ALA A 462 -5.38 15.00 -8.02
CA ALA A 462 -5.49 16.45 -8.15
C ALA A 462 -6.76 16.99 -7.48
N ILE A 463 -7.91 16.34 -7.70
CA ILE A 463 -9.18 16.68 -7.04
C ILE A 463 -9.01 16.63 -5.52
N ARG A 464 -8.40 15.56 -4.98
CA ARG A 464 -8.13 15.44 -3.55
C ARG A 464 -7.32 16.64 -3.02
N GLU A 465 -6.31 17.09 -3.76
CA GLU A 465 -5.50 18.24 -3.35
C GLU A 465 -6.31 19.53 -3.30
N GLU A 466 -7.14 19.81 -4.31
CA GLU A 466 -8.00 21.00 -4.33
C GLU A 466 -9.08 20.96 -3.23
N LEU A 467 -9.66 19.80 -2.96
CA LEU A 467 -10.70 19.64 -1.94
C LEU A 467 -10.20 19.89 -0.50
N LYS A 468 -8.88 20.00 -0.27
CA LYS A 468 -8.34 20.34 1.06
C LYS A 468 -8.81 21.72 1.51
N GLY A 469 -8.84 22.71 0.62
CA GLY A 469 -9.32 24.06 0.93
C GLY A 469 -10.80 24.05 1.31
N TYR A 470 -11.62 23.45 0.44
CA TYR A 470 -13.05 23.28 0.65
C TYR A 470 -13.41 22.54 1.95
N TRP A 471 -12.82 21.36 2.20
CA TRP A 471 -13.10 20.60 3.41
C TRP A 471 -12.55 21.27 4.67
N SER A 472 -11.56 22.15 4.55
CA SER A 472 -11.08 22.96 5.68
C SER A 472 -11.92 24.22 5.91
N ARG A 473 -12.96 24.47 5.09
CA ARG A 473 -13.75 25.71 5.07
C ARG A 473 -12.91 26.96 4.81
N LEU A 474 -11.81 26.81 4.07
CA LEU A 474 -10.99 27.92 3.58
C LEU A 474 -11.52 28.48 2.25
N GLU A 475 -12.31 27.68 1.54
CA GLU A 475 -12.90 28.00 0.24
C GLU A 475 -14.39 27.62 0.25
N ASP A 476 -15.19 28.39 -0.47
CA ASP A 476 -16.59 28.04 -0.75
C ASP A 476 -16.76 27.15 -1.99
N GLU A 477 -18.00 26.84 -2.37
CA GLU A 477 -18.27 25.97 -3.54
C GLU A 477 -17.93 26.65 -4.87
N ALA A 478 -18.02 27.98 -4.95
CA ALA A 478 -17.69 28.71 -6.17
C ALA A 478 -16.17 28.71 -6.39
N GLU A 479 -15.40 29.03 -5.35
CA GLU A 479 -13.93 29.01 -5.41
C GLU A 479 -13.40 27.60 -5.71
N ALA A 480 -13.95 26.57 -5.06
CA ALA A 480 -13.55 25.20 -5.32
C ALA A 480 -14.00 24.72 -6.72
N SER A 481 -15.16 25.17 -7.23
CA SER A 481 -15.59 24.89 -8.61
C SER A 481 -14.60 25.41 -9.64
N GLU A 482 -14.11 26.64 -9.47
CA GLU A 482 -13.13 27.24 -10.38
C GLU A 482 -11.80 26.47 -10.41
N ARG A 483 -11.38 25.89 -9.28
CA ARG A 483 -10.15 25.08 -9.20
C ARG A 483 -10.30 23.66 -9.70
N LEU A 484 -11.48 23.07 -9.54
CA LEU A 484 -11.75 21.72 -10.03
C LEU A 484 -11.94 21.69 -11.55
N GLU A 485 -12.53 22.73 -12.16
CA GLU A 485 -12.86 22.74 -13.59
C GLU A 485 -11.68 22.42 -14.53
N PRO A 486 -10.47 22.99 -14.34
CA PRO A 486 -9.33 22.67 -15.19
C PRO A 486 -8.88 21.20 -15.10
N LEU A 487 -9.18 20.51 -13.99
CA LEU A 487 -8.85 19.10 -13.78
C LEU A 487 -9.77 18.14 -14.54
N PHE A 488 -10.83 18.67 -15.14
CA PHE A 488 -11.86 17.94 -15.88
C PHE A 488 -11.75 18.14 -17.41
N GLY A 489 -10.71 18.82 -17.90
CA GLY A 489 -10.52 19.11 -19.33
C GLY A 489 -10.14 17.89 -20.21
N PRO A 490 -9.99 18.07 -21.53
CA PRO A 490 -9.77 16.97 -22.50
C PRO A 490 -8.43 16.22 -22.37
N TYR A 491 -7.59 16.53 -21.38
CA TYR A 491 -6.34 15.84 -21.05
C TYR A 491 -6.39 15.11 -19.68
N SER A 492 -7.60 14.91 -19.14
CA SER A 492 -7.90 14.28 -17.84
C SER A 492 -8.05 12.76 -17.94
#